data_AF-A0A3D2UZV6-F1
#
_entry.id   AF-A0A3D2UZV6-F1
#
_cell.length_a   1.000
_cell.length_b   1.000
_cell.length_c   1.000
_cell.angle_alpha   90.00
_cell.angle_beta   90.00
_cell.angle_gamma   90.00
#
_symmetry.space_group_name_H-M   'P 1'
#
loop_
_entity.id
_entity.type
_entity.pdbx_description
1 polymer ?
#
loop_
_entity_poly.entity_id
_entity_poly.type
_entity_poly.pdbx_seq_one_letter_code
_entity_poly.pdbx_strand_id
1 'polypeptide(L)'
;MKKVMLIFPPEWVPTAPYLALPSLAAVLRQNGIDTVLKDINVEMYDHIFTPGFLLFVKSKIQDRFKELKQNAANLSAEDAELKQMLSDYQHIDLDYHIQKVGRAKEIMRSEEFYEVEKSEWALNAFREVMEYVSVAYFPASIQFYPIESNLNVYRPWVSEDLLKVPFDNKVNVYADICRQLVLRSIRKEKPEVVGISIGTPVQLMSGITFATLIKEAFPDIHVTVGGNIITRLKDEFAKKPHFFGKAFDSMITYEGEHALVWLVEALSGKRKMNEVSNLIYKDEEGQMHVNETYQERVDQLPPPDFDGMPWEKYFSPEKLVPYLGTRGCYWGKCTFCDHGAGYIDQFR
;
A
#
# COMPACT_ATOMS: atom_id res chain seq x y z
N MET A 1 -6.32 -9.73 24.03
CA MET A 1 -5.71 -10.27 22.80
C MET A 1 -5.12 -9.10 22.06
N LYS A 2 -4.02 -9.29 21.32
CA LYS A 2 -3.31 -8.19 20.66
C LYS A 2 -4.21 -7.50 19.64
N LYS A 3 -4.26 -6.16 19.64
CA LYS A 3 -5.00 -5.38 18.64
C LYS A 3 -4.29 -5.42 17.30
N VAL A 4 -5.03 -5.67 16.22
CA VAL A 4 -4.52 -5.77 14.85
C VAL A 4 -4.93 -4.56 14.03
N MET A 5 -3.99 -4.00 13.27
CA MET A 5 -4.28 -3.06 12.19
C MET A 5 -3.93 -3.70 10.86
N LEU A 6 -4.89 -3.72 9.95
CA LEU A 6 -4.72 -4.22 8.59
C LEU A 6 -4.57 -3.04 7.62
N ILE A 7 -3.52 -3.06 6.81
CA ILE A 7 -3.17 -2.01 5.85
C ILE A 7 -3.19 -2.58 4.43
N PHE A 8 -3.88 -1.87 3.53
CA PHE A 8 -3.73 -2.05 2.09
C PHE A 8 -2.95 -0.86 1.53
N PRO A 9 -1.76 -1.07 0.95
CA PRO A 9 -0.89 0.00 0.48
C PRO A 9 -1.36 0.57 -0.88
N PRO A 10 -0.93 1.78 -1.25
CA PRO A 10 -1.22 2.41 -2.55
C PRO A 10 -0.78 1.60 -3.76
N GLU A 11 -1.33 1.97 -4.92
CA GLU A 11 -1.20 1.36 -6.26
C GLU A 11 -2.31 0.35 -6.59
N TRP A 12 -3.57 0.76 -6.35
CA TRP A 12 -4.78 0.05 -6.73
C TRP A 12 -5.91 1.01 -7.14
N VAL A 13 -6.88 0.54 -7.92
CA VAL A 13 -8.03 1.33 -8.38
C VAL A 13 -8.93 1.77 -7.21
N PRO A 14 -9.05 3.07 -6.89
CA PRO A 14 -9.70 3.56 -5.68
C PRO A 14 -11.22 3.75 -5.85
N THR A 15 -11.87 2.91 -6.64
CA THR A 15 -13.34 2.90 -6.80
C THR A 15 -14.04 1.92 -5.87
N ALA A 16 -13.30 0.93 -5.36
CA ALA A 16 -13.79 -0.09 -4.45
C ALA A 16 -12.67 -0.54 -3.50
N PRO A 17 -13.00 -1.02 -2.29
CA PRO A 17 -12.04 -1.64 -1.40
C PRO A 17 -11.41 -2.89 -2.02
N TYR A 18 -10.16 -3.18 -1.68
CA TYR A 18 -9.57 -4.48 -1.96
C TYR A 18 -10.08 -5.51 -0.94
N LEU A 19 -10.56 -6.66 -1.44
CA LEU A 19 -11.26 -7.66 -0.63
C LEU A 19 -10.42 -8.28 0.50
N ALA A 20 -9.09 -8.27 0.41
CA ALA A 20 -8.26 -8.92 1.41
C ALA A 20 -8.46 -8.35 2.82
N LEU A 21 -8.59 -7.03 3.01
CA LEU A 21 -8.77 -6.50 4.37
C LEU A 21 -10.12 -6.92 4.96
N PRO A 22 -11.26 -6.75 4.27
CA PRO A 22 -12.55 -7.21 4.78
C PRO A 22 -12.60 -8.71 5.08
N SER A 23 -12.01 -9.56 4.23
CA SER A 23 -11.95 -11.01 4.47
C SER A 23 -11.15 -11.36 5.71
N LEU A 24 -9.98 -10.74 5.90
CA LEU A 24 -9.14 -10.97 7.08
C LEU A 24 -9.80 -10.41 8.35
N ALA A 25 -10.43 -9.24 8.29
CA ALA A 25 -11.12 -8.64 9.43
C ALA A 25 -12.28 -9.49 9.93
N ALA A 26 -13.05 -10.10 9.02
CA ALA A 26 -14.16 -10.98 9.39
C ALA A 26 -13.69 -12.12 10.29
N VAL A 27 -12.61 -12.80 9.90
CA VAL A 27 -12.06 -13.94 10.65
C VAL A 27 -11.41 -13.50 11.96
N LEU A 28 -10.67 -12.39 11.98
CA LEU A 28 -10.09 -11.84 13.20
C LEU A 28 -11.18 -11.45 14.22
N ARG A 29 -12.21 -10.72 13.79
CA ARG A 29 -13.30 -10.23 14.65
C ARG A 29 -14.19 -11.37 15.13
N GLN A 30 -14.46 -12.38 14.30
CA GLN A 30 -15.15 -13.62 14.72
C GLN A 30 -14.40 -14.34 15.85
N ASN A 31 -13.07 -14.23 15.87
CA ASN A 31 -12.21 -14.75 16.95
C ASN A 31 -11.96 -13.74 18.08
N GLY A 32 -12.74 -12.66 18.17
CA GLY A 32 -12.69 -11.67 19.25
C GLY A 32 -11.47 -10.76 19.21
N ILE A 33 -10.73 -10.69 18.10
CA ILE A 33 -9.54 -9.84 17.94
C ILE A 33 -9.98 -8.45 17.46
N ASP A 34 -9.69 -7.43 18.27
CA ASP A 34 -9.91 -6.03 17.89
C ASP A 34 -9.10 -5.69 16.64
N THR A 35 -9.80 -5.27 15.58
CA THR A 35 -9.24 -5.14 14.24
C THR A 35 -9.65 -3.81 13.61
N VAL A 36 -8.66 -3.04 13.19
CA VAL A 36 -8.82 -1.77 12.48
C VAL A 36 -8.38 -1.93 11.03
N LEU A 37 -9.20 -1.43 10.10
CA LEU A 37 -8.90 -1.41 8.67
C LEU A 37 -8.35 -0.05 8.23
N LYS A 38 -7.34 -0.08 7.36
CA LYS A 38 -6.72 1.09 6.74
C LYS A 38 -6.44 0.83 5.27
N ASP A 39 -7.36 1.26 4.42
CA ASP A 39 -7.14 1.27 2.97
C ASP A 39 -6.36 2.54 2.59
N ILE A 40 -5.04 2.46 2.77
CA ILE A 40 -4.15 3.59 2.50
C ILE A 40 -4.10 3.92 1.01
N ASN A 41 -4.51 3.00 0.14
CA ASN A 41 -4.63 3.28 -1.29
C ASN A 41 -5.65 4.39 -1.57
N VAL A 42 -6.90 4.20 -1.14
CA VAL A 42 -7.92 5.24 -1.34
C VAL A 42 -7.65 6.49 -0.49
N GLU A 43 -7.13 6.30 0.73
CA GLU A 43 -6.79 7.42 1.61
C GLU A 43 -5.64 8.28 1.04
N MET A 44 -4.66 7.68 0.35
CA MET A 44 -3.57 8.41 -0.31
C MET A 44 -4.13 9.33 -1.40
N TYR A 45 -4.94 8.82 -2.32
CA TYR A 45 -5.48 9.66 -3.40
C TYR A 45 -6.42 10.73 -2.88
N ASP A 46 -7.29 10.39 -1.92
CA ASP A 46 -8.16 11.37 -1.27
C ASP A 46 -7.35 12.50 -0.61
N HIS A 47 -6.22 12.15 0.03
CA HIS A 47 -5.30 13.06 0.72
C HIS A 47 -4.45 13.91 -0.24
N ILE A 48 -3.93 13.33 -1.32
CA ILE A 48 -3.10 14.02 -2.31
C ILE A 48 -3.85 15.22 -2.92
N PHE A 49 -5.15 15.07 -3.14
CA PHE A 49 -6.01 16.12 -3.69
C PHE A 49 -6.53 17.11 -2.64
N THR A 50 -6.02 17.09 -1.40
CA THR A 50 -6.38 18.08 -0.39
C THR A 50 -5.54 19.36 -0.52
N PRO A 51 -6.08 20.53 -0.13
CA PRO A 51 -5.29 21.76 -0.07
C PRO A 51 -4.03 21.61 0.79
N GLY A 52 -4.13 20.89 1.91
CA GLY A 52 -3.02 20.68 2.83
C GLY A 52 -1.85 19.93 2.20
N PHE A 53 -2.13 18.86 1.44
CA PHE A 53 -1.08 18.12 0.76
C PHE A 53 -0.48 18.92 -0.40
N LEU A 54 -1.30 19.62 -1.18
CA LEU A 54 -0.82 20.42 -2.31
C LEU A 54 0.05 21.61 -1.86
N LEU A 55 -0.26 22.23 -0.72
CA LEU A 55 0.60 23.24 -0.09
C LEU A 55 1.92 22.63 0.43
N PHE A 56 1.88 21.40 0.96
CA PHE A 56 3.09 20.67 1.33
C PHE A 56 3.96 20.38 0.09
N VAL A 57 3.38 19.95 -1.02
CA VAL A 57 4.09 19.75 -2.30
C VAL A 57 4.70 21.07 -2.80
N LYS A 58 3.96 22.18 -2.70
CA LYS A 58 4.49 23.52 -3.02
C LYS A 58 5.74 23.86 -2.23
N SER A 59 5.75 23.61 -0.92
CA SER A 59 6.96 23.82 -0.10
C SER A 59 8.12 22.92 -0.56
N LYS A 60 7.85 21.66 -0.91
CA LYS A 60 8.86 20.72 -1.40
C LYS A 60 9.48 21.18 -2.72
N ILE A 61 8.67 21.68 -3.66
CA ILE A 61 9.15 22.28 -4.93
C ILE A 61 10.04 23.50 -4.64
N GLN A 62 9.63 24.38 -3.74
CA GLN A 62 10.39 25.57 -3.36
C GLN A 62 11.74 25.22 -2.74
N ASP A 63 11.77 24.26 -1.82
CA ASP A 63 12.99 23.81 -1.15
C ASP A 63 13.96 23.14 -2.14
N ARG A 64 13.47 22.24 -3.01
CA ARG A 64 14.30 21.60 -4.04
C ARG A 64 14.87 22.61 -5.04
N PHE A 65 14.07 23.59 -5.47
CA PHE A 65 14.55 24.64 -6.37
C PHE A 65 15.66 25.47 -5.73
N LYS A 66 15.50 25.82 -4.44
CA LYS A 66 16.51 26.55 -3.68
C LYS A 66 17.82 25.77 -3.55
N GLU A 67 17.74 24.47 -3.26
CA GLU A 67 18.91 23.57 -3.20
C GLU A 67 19.68 23.56 -4.52
N LEU A 68 18.99 23.38 -5.66
CA LEU A 68 19.62 23.37 -6.99
C LEU A 68 20.19 24.74 -7.38
N LYS A 69 19.56 25.83 -6.96
CA LYS A 69 20.08 27.19 -7.19
C LYS A 69 21.36 27.45 -6.40
N GLN A 70 21.48 26.93 -5.18
CA GLN A 70 22.70 27.05 -4.38
C GLN A 70 23.87 26.25 -4.96
N ASN A 71 23.58 25.11 -5.59
CA ASN A 71 24.57 24.23 -6.22
C ASN A 71 24.76 24.51 -7.73
N ALA A 72 24.34 25.69 -8.22
CA ALA A 72 24.23 25.98 -9.65
C ALA A 72 25.55 25.87 -10.45
N ALA A 73 26.71 25.94 -9.79
CA ALA A 73 28.01 25.86 -10.45
C ALA A 73 28.35 24.46 -11.00
N ASN A 74 27.72 23.39 -10.48
CA ASN A 74 28.06 21.99 -10.78
C ASN A 74 26.82 21.14 -11.14
N LEU A 75 25.78 21.73 -11.73
CA LEU A 75 24.57 20.97 -12.08
C LEU A 75 24.84 20.01 -13.24
N SER A 76 24.34 18.78 -13.13
CA SER A 76 24.22 17.87 -14.26
C SER A 76 23.18 18.40 -15.27
N ALA A 77 23.14 17.84 -16.48
CA ALA A 77 22.11 18.19 -17.47
C ALA A 77 20.70 17.89 -16.93
N GLU A 78 20.52 16.73 -16.27
CA GLU A 78 19.26 16.33 -15.65
C GLU A 78 18.84 17.28 -14.52
N ASP A 79 19.79 17.73 -13.69
CA ASP A 79 19.52 18.69 -12.62
C ASP A 79 19.18 20.09 -13.16
N ALA A 80 19.74 20.46 -14.32
CA ALA A 80 19.42 21.72 -14.99
C ALA A 80 17.98 21.69 -15.57
N GLU A 81 17.57 20.58 -16.19
CA GLU A 81 16.20 20.36 -16.64
C GLU A 81 15.21 20.36 -15.48
N LEU A 82 15.52 19.62 -14.41
CA LEU A 82 14.71 19.61 -13.19
C LEU A 82 14.59 21.00 -12.58
N LYS A 83 15.68 21.77 -12.52
CA LYS A 83 15.65 23.15 -12.01
C LYS A 83 14.72 24.03 -12.84
N GLN A 84 14.71 23.88 -14.17
CA GLN A 84 13.80 24.60 -15.04
C GLN A 84 12.35 24.21 -14.77
N MET A 85 12.05 22.89 -14.73
CA MET A 85 10.71 22.40 -14.40
C MET A 85 10.23 22.91 -13.03
N LEU A 86 11.06 22.84 -12.00
CA LEU A 86 10.72 23.37 -10.68
C LEU A 86 10.46 24.88 -10.70
N SER A 87 11.19 25.65 -11.51
CA SER A 87 10.95 27.09 -11.68
C SER A 87 9.59 27.36 -12.30
N ASP A 88 9.23 26.63 -13.36
CA ASP A 88 7.96 26.83 -14.07
C ASP A 88 6.78 26.51 -13.15
N TYR A 89 6.90 25.42 -12.38
CA TYR A 89 5.87 24.94 -11.46
C TYR A 89 5.72 25.79 -10.18
N GLN A 90 6.63 26.74 -9.91
CA GLN A 90 6.44 27.70 -8.81
C GLN A 90 5.36 28.75 -9.08
N HIS A 91 5.07 29.01 -10.36
CA HIS A 91 4.21 30.09 -10.80
C HIS A 91 2.79 29.65 -11.19
N ILE A 92 2.46 28.37 -11.01
CA ILE A 92 1.13 27.86 -11.30
C ILE A 92 0.08 28.46 -10.37
N ASP A 93 -1.15 28.60 -10.87
CA ASP A 93 -2.31 28.96 -10.06
C ASP A 93 -2.77 27.75 -9.25
N LEU A 94 -2.09 27.50 -8.13
CA LEU A 94 -2.38 26.36 -7.29
C LEU A 94 -3.80 26.42 -6.69
N ASP A 95 -4.32 27.62 -6.43
CA ASP A 95 -5.66 27.79 -5.88
C ASP A 95 -6.73 27.35 -6.88
N TYR A 96 -6.56 27.69 -8.16
CA TYR A 96 -7.39 27.16 -9.25
C TYR A 96 -7.37 25.62 -9.27
N HIS A 97 -6.18 25.00 -9.23
CA HIS A 97 -6.08 23.54 -9.26
C HIS A 97 -6.67 22.88 -8.02
N ILE A 98 -6.49 23.45 -6.82
CA ILE A 98 -7.12 22.97 -5.57
C ILE A 98 -8.65 22.92 -5.71
N GLN A 99 -9.26 24.00 -6.20
CA GLN A 99 -10.70 24.05 -6.41
C GLN A 99 -11.14 23.04 -7.49
N LYS A 100 -10.37 22.94 -8.57
CA LYS A 100 -10.63 22.03 -9.69
C LYS A 100 -10.65 20.56 -9.23
N VAL A 101 -9.64 20.10 -8.48
CA VAL A 101 -9.65 18.70 -7.98
C VAL A 101 -10.66 18.46 -6.86
N GLY A 102 -10.99 19.49 -6.06
CA GLY A 102 -12.11 19.41 -5.13
C GLY A 102 -13.41 19.08 -5.85
N ARG A 103 -13.73 19.83 -6.91
CA ARG A 103 -14.90 19.57 -7.76
C ARG A 103 -14.81 18.23 -8.48
N ALA A 104 -13.64 17.84 -8.95
CA ALA A 104 -13.43 16.53 -9.58
C ALA A 104 -13.76 15.38 -8.62
N LYS A 105 -13.38 15.46 -7.34
CA LYS A 105 -13.75 14.46 -6.32
C LYS A 105 -15.26 14.37 -6.14
N GLU A 106 -15.96 15.50 -6.11
CA GLU A 106 -17.43 15.54 -6.02
C GLU A 106 -18.10 14.87 -7.22
N ILE A 107 -17.62 15.15 -8.45
CA ILE A 107 -18.13 14.51 -9.67
C ILE A 107 -17.96 13.00 -9.58
N MET A 108 -16.76 12.50 -9.23
CA MET A 108 -16.49 11.07 -9.14
C MET A 108 -17.31 10.34 -8.06
N ARG A 109 -17.90 11.08 -7.11
CA ARG A 109 -18.66 10.56 -5.97
C ARG A 109 -20.16 10.86 -6.06
N SER A 110 -20.63 11.34 -7.21
CA SER A 110 -22.03 11.70 -7.43
C SER A 110 -22.53 11.16 -8.76
N GLU A 111 -23.84 11.25 -9.00
CA GLU A 111 -24.47 10.86 -10.27
C GLU A 111 -23.84 11.51 -11.51
N GLU A 112 -23.18 12.66 -11.35
CA GLU A 112 -22.45 13.34 -12.42
C GLU A 112 -21.30 12.48 -12.98
N PHE A 113 -20.83 11.48 -12.23
CA PHE A 113 -19.88 10.47 -12.71
C PHE A 113 -20.37 9.76 -13.98
N TYR A 114 -21.68 9.56 -14.13
CA TYR A 114 -22.25 8.90 -15.31
C TYR A 114 -22.33 9.80 -16.54
N GLU A 115 -22.10 11.12 -16.38
CA GLU A 115 -21.95 12.05 -17.49
C GLU A 115 -20.51 12.03 -18.00
N VAL A 116 -20.29 11.40 -19.17
CA VAL A 116 -18.95 11.14 -19.74
C VAL A 116 -18.07 12.39 -19.78
N GLU A 117 -18.61 13.52 -20.24
CA GLU A 117 -17.86 14.79 -20.35
C GLU A 117 -17.37 15.29 -18.98
N LYS A 118 -18.18 15.14 -17.93
CA LYS A 118 -17.83 15.56 -16.57
C LYS A 118 -16.79 14.63 -15.94
N SER A 119 -16.95 13.33 -16.14
CA SER A 119 -15.97 12.33 -15.67
C SER A 119 -14.62 12.48 -16.38
N GLU A 120 -14.61 12.72 -17.68
CA GLU A 120 -13.38 13.01 -18.41
C GLU A 120 -12.71 14.29 -17.90
N TRP A 121 -13.49 15.36 -17.69
CA TRP A 121 -12.99 16.59 -17.09
C TRP A 121 -12.39 16.36 -15.69
N ALA A 122 -13.04 15.55 -14.85
CA ALA A 122 -12.56 15.20 -13.52
C ALA A 122 -11.24 14.41 -13.59
N LEU A 123 -11.15 13.42 -14.47
CA LEU A 123 -9.91 12.66 -14.71
C LEU A 123 -8.77 13.56 -15.16
N ASN A 124 -9.03 14.52 -16.06
CA ASN A 124 -8.03 15.48 -16.49
C ASN A 124 -7.59 16.41 -15.34
N ALA A 125 -8.51 16.84 -14.47
CA ALA A 125 -8.16 17.60 -13.27
C ALA A 125 -7.20 16.83 -12.36
N PHE A 126 -7.44 15.53 -12.15
CA PHE A 126 -6.53 14.70 -11.37
C PHE A 126 -5.18 14.56 -12.04
N ARG A 127 -5.12 14.32 -13.36
CA ARG A 127 -3.85 14.21 -14.11
C ARG A 127 -2.99 15.46 -13.96
N GLU A 128 -3.55 16.65 -14.15
CA GLU A 128 -2.83 17.92 -13.98
C GLU A 128 -2.23 18.07 -12.56
N VAL A 129 -3.00 17.69 -11.53
CA VAL A 129 -2.49 17.73 -10.15
C VAL A 129 -1.45 16.64 -9.91
N MET A 130 -1.60 15.45 -10.48
CA MET A 130 -0.59 14.39 -10.36
C MET A 130 0.72 14.76 -11.07
N GLU A 131 0.68 15.51 -12.17
CA GLU A 131 1.87 16.09 -12.80
C GLU A 131 2.57 17.07 -11.83
N TYR A 132 1.80 17.98 -11.21
CA TYR A 132 2.33 18.89 -10.19
C TYR A 132 3.01 18.16 -9.02
N VAL A 133 2.37 17.11 -8.50
CA VAL A 133 2.94 16.28 -7.44
C VAL A 133 4.19 15.56 -7.93
N SER A 134 4.17 14.98 -9.13
CA SER A 134 5.30 14.24 -9.70
C SER A 134 6.55 15.12 -9.86
N VAL A 135 6.40 16.38 -10.25
CA VAL A 135 7.54 17.33 -10.31
C VAL A 135 8.25 17.44 -8.96
N ALA A 136 7.51 17.45 -7.85
CA ALA A 136 8.09 17.51 -6.51
C ALA A 136 8.87 16.23 -6.10
N TYR A 137 8.62 15.11 -6.77
CA TYR A 137 9.26 13.81 -6.53
C TYR A 137 10.13 13.31 -7.70
N PHE A 138 10.31 14.13 -8.75
CA PHE A 138 11.11 13.78 -9.92
C PHE A 138 12.48 13.18 -9.52
N PRO A 139 12.92 12.06 -10.14
CA PRO A 139 12.35 11.48 -11.35
C PRO A 139 11.14 10.56 -11.13
N ALA A 140 10.61 10.40 -9.92
CA ALA A 140 9.38 9.63 -9.74
C ALA A 140 8.20 10.28 -10.48
N SER A 141 7.33 9.42 -11.02
CA SER A 141 6.05 9.77 -11.62
C SER A 141 4.95 9.06 -10.83
N ILE A 142 4.00 9.83 -10.34
CA ILE A 142 2.89 9.33 -9.53
C ILE A 142 1.64 9.56 -10.35
N GLN A 143 0.81 8.53 -10.49
CA GLN A 143 -0.30 8.57 -11.44
C GLN A 143 -1.65 8.30 -10.79
N PHE A 144 -2.68 8.91 -11.38
CA PHE A 144 -4.08 8.63 -11.10
C PHE A 144 -4.75 8.31 -12.43
N TYR A 145 -4.96 7.01 -12.68
CA TYR A 145 -5.41 6.42 -13.95
C TYR A 145 -4.54 6.71 -15.19
N PRO A 146 -3.83 5.70 -15.73
CA PRO A 146 -3.64 4.36 -15.15
C PRO A 146 -2.89 4.44 -13.82
N ILE A 147 -3.11 3.46 -12.94
CA ILE A 147 -2.49 3.44 -11.61
C ILE A 147 -1.19 2.67 -11.72
N GLU A 148 -0.19 3.36 -12.26
CA GLU A 148 1.14 2.84 -12.55
C GLU A 148 2.18 3.88 -12.13
N SER A 149 2.22 4.22 -10.85
CA SER A 149 3.26 5.09 -10.33
C SER A 149 4.62 4.38 -10.39
N ASN A 150 5.66 5.12 -10.74
CA ASN A 150 7.02 4.60 -10.86
C ASN A 150 7.99 5.56 -10.18
N LEU A 151 8.82 5.03 -9.28
CA LEU A 151 9.85 5.83 -8.60
C LEU A 151 11.08 6.09 -9.48
N ASN A 152 11.20 5.42 -10.63
CA ASN A 152 12.24 5.51 -11.68
C ASN A 152 13.69 5.23 -11.23
N VAL A 153 14.12 5.68 -10.05
CA VAL A 153 15.43 5.40 -9.43
C VAL A 153 15.48 3.98 -8.86
N TYR A 154 14.36 3.52 -8.32
CA TYR A 154 14.28 2.26 -7.57
C TYR A 154 13.56 1.20 -8.37
N ARG A 155 14.15 0.01 -8.42
CA ARG A 155 13.56 -1.15 -9.09
C ARG A 155 12.95 -2.08 -8.04
N PRO A 156 11.63 -2.36 -8.09
CA PRO A 156 10.97 -3.18 -7.07
C PRO A 156 11.53 -4.62 -7.01
N TRP A 157 12.17 -5.09 -8.07
CA TRP A 157 12.76 -6.41 -8.19
C TRP A 157 14.21 -6.50 -7.67
N VAL A 158 14.78 -5.40 -7.21
CA VAL A 158 16.14 -5.35 -6.65
C VAL A 158 16.05 -5.18 -5.14
N SER A 159 16.48 -6.21 -4.41
CA SER A 159 16.31 -6.25 -2.94
C SER A 159 17.00 -5.08 -2.22
N GLU A 160 18.14 -4.62 -2.71
CA GLU A 160 18.82 -3.46 -2.11
C GLU A 160 18.01 -2.17 -2.29
N ASP A 161 17.36 -2.00 -3.43
CA ASP A 161 16.53 -0.83 -3.73
C ASP A 161 15.35 -0.79 -2.75
N LEU A 162 14.72 -1.93 -2.46
CA LEU A 162 13.64 -2.06 -1.47
C LEU A 162 14.04 -1.66 -0.04
N LEU A 163 15.32 -1.78 0.32
CA LEU A 163 15.82 -1.40 1.65
C LEU A 163 16.35 0.03 1.70
N LYS A 164 16.67 0.64 0.56
CA LYS A 164 17.16 2.03 0.45
C LYS A 164 15.99 3.00 0.27
N VAL A 165 15.02 2.65 -0.59
CA VAL A 165 13.88 3.50 -0.94
C VAL A 165 13.08 4.06 0.23
N PRO A 166 12.89 3.36 1.38
CA PRO A 166 12.07 3.91 2.47
C PRO A 166 12.69 5.17 3.09
N PHE A 167 14.00 5.36 2.92
CA PHE A 167 14.77 6.47 3.48
C PHE A 167 15.01 7.61 2.47
N ASP A 168 14.61 7.45 1.21
CA ASP A 168 14.70 8.51 0.21
C ASP A 168 13.50 9.45 0.29
N ASN A 169 13.67 10.54 1.05
CA ASN A 169 12.65 11.56 1.21
C ASN A 169 12.51 12.50 0.00
N LYS A 170 13.38 12.40 -1.01
CA LYS A 170 13.30 13.23 -2.22
C LYS A 170 12.40 12.58 -3.27
N VAL A 171 12.56 11.28 -3.51
CA VAL A 171 11.89 10.55 -4.60
C VAL A 171 10.70 9.71 -4.13
N ASN A 172 10.75 9.16 -2.92
CA ASN A 172 9.72 8.22 -2.45
C ASN A 172 8.52 8.95 -1.81
N VAL A 173 7.47 9.19 -2.60
CA VAL A 173 6.20 9.75 -2.09
C VAL A 173 5.56 8.89 -1.00
N TYR A 174 5.73 7.55 -1.07
CA TYR A 174 5.13 6.65 -0.08
C TYR A 174 5.73 6.88 1.31
N ALA A 175 6.97 7.37 1.43
CA ALA A 175 7.53 7.73 2.73
C ALA A 175 6.77 8.90 3.38
N ASP A 176 6.41 9.92 2.60
CA ASP A 176 5.61 11.05 3.08
C ASP A 176 4.18 10.62 3.41
N ILE A 177 3.55 9.81 2.56
CA ILE A 177 2.22 9.23 2.81
C ILE A 177 2.22 8.37 4.08
N CYS A 178 3.25 7.56 4.30
CA CYS A 178 3.39 6.76 5.51
C CYS A 178 3.41 7.65 6.76
N ARG A 179 4.24 8.70 6.75
CA ARG A 179 4.34 9.63 7.89
C ARG A 179 3.04 10.39 8.15
N GLN A 180 2.36 10.81 7.10
CA GLN A 180 1.17 11.66 7.18
C GLN A 180 -0.11 10.87 7.49
N LEU A 181 -0.25 9.63 7.02
CA LEU A 181 -1.46 8.82 7.18
C LEU A 181 -1.25 7.60 8.10
N VAL A 182 -0.25 6.77 7.79
CA VAL A 182 -0.04 5.48 8.46
C VAL A 182 0.45 5.64 9.89
N LEU A 183 1.57 6.35 10.10
CA LEU A 183 2.14 6.54 11.44
C LEU A 183 1.19 7.34 12.34
N ARG A 184 0.37 8.25 11.78
CA ARG A 184 -0.67 8.95 12.55
C ARG A 184 -1.76 7.97 13.00
N SER A 185 -2.22 7.11 12.11
CA SER A 185 -3.20 6.06 12.43
C SER A 185 -2.66 5.11 13.51
N ILE A 186 -1.41 4.67 13.42
CA ILE A 186 -0.79 3.81 14.42
C ILE A 186 -0.72 4.48 15.80
N ARG A 187 -0.33 5.76 15.88
CA ARG A 187 -0.32 6.50 17.17
C ARG A 187 -1.70 6.59 17.82
N LYS A 188 -2.74 6.77 17.00
CA LYS A 188 -4.13 6.85 17.47
C LYS A 188 -4.65 5.49 17.94
N GLU A 189 -4.46 4.47 17.10
CA GLU A 189 -5.09 3.16 17.30
C GLU A 189 -4.29 2.24 18.22
N LYS A 190 -2.97 2.48 18.34
CA LYS A 190 -2.02 1.70 19.14
C LYS A 190 -2.12 0.18 18.91
N PRO A 191 -2.05 -0.30 17.65
CA PRO A 191 -2.04 -1.73 17.38
C PRO A 191 -0.75 -2.37 17.91
N GLU A 192 -0.83 -3.64 18.28
CA GLU A 192 0.35 -4.45 18.64
C GLU A 192 0.83 -5.30 17.46
N VAL A 193 -0.05 -5.51 16.47
CA VAL A 193 0.26 -6.23 15.23
C VAL A 193 -0.22 -5.41 14.04
N VAL A 194 0.62 -5.26 13.03
CA VAL A 194 0.26 -4.64 11.74
C VAL A 194 0.40 -5.68 10.63
N GLY A 195 -0.69 -5.96 9.93
CA GLY A 195 -0.70 -6.79 8.72
C GLY A 195 -0.75 -5.91 7.48
N ILE A 196 0.19 -6.06 6.54
CA ILE A 196 0.21 -5.31 5.27
C ILE A 196 -0.08 -6.28 4.12
N SER A 197 -1.21 -6.08 3.44
CA SER A 197 -1.64 -6.90 2.31
C SER A 197 -1.12 -6.31 1.00
N ILE A 198 -0.05 -6.86 0.45
CA ILE A 198 0.58 -6.44 -0.80
C ILE A 198 0.10 -7.38 -1.91
N GLY A 199 -0.82 -6.89 -2.75
CA GLY A 199 -1.53 -7.71 -3.74
C GLY A 199 -0.85 -7.79 -5.09
N THR A 200 -0.25 -6.68 -5.57
CA THR A 200 0.29 -6.58 -6.93
C THR A 200 1.79 -6.21 -6.92
N PRO A 201 2.51 -6.44 -8.03
CA PRO A 201 3.90 -6.00 -8.17
C PRO A 201 4.14 -4.51 -7.88
N VAL A 202 3.25 -3.63 -8.34
CA VAL A 202 3.39 -2.17 -8.17
C VAL A 202 3.27 -1.73 -6.70
N GLN A 203 2.54 -2.50 -5.88
CA GLN A 203 2.39 -2.26 -4.45
C GLN A 203 3.61 -2.66 -3.61
N LEU A 204 4.58 -3.40 -4.18
CA LEU A 204 5.72 -3.91 -3.40
C LEU A 204 6.55 -2.77 -2.80
N MET A 205 6.76 -1.69 -3.56
CA MET A 205 7.54 -0.54 -3.13
C MET A 205 6.87 0.22 -1.99
N SER A 206 5.57 0.48 -2.11
CA SER A 206 4.78 1.18 -1.10
C SER A 206 4.61 0.32 0.17
N GLY A 207 4.32 -0.98 0.00
CA GLY A 207 4.19 -1.94 1.09
C GLY A 207 5.46 -2.11 1.93
N ILE A 208 6.62 -2.29 1.28
CA ILE A 208 7.91 -2.41 1.99
C ILE A 208 8.34 -1.08 2.62
N THR A 209 8.06 0.05 1.95
CA THR A 209 8.27 1.39 2.54
C THR A 209 7.48 1.52 3.85
N PHE A 210 6.20 1.17 3.84
CA PHE A 210 5.36 1.26 5.03
C PHE A 210 5.87 0.32 6.12
N ALA A 211 6.15 -0.94 5.80
CA ALA A 211 6.64 -1.92 6.76
C ALA A 211 7.91 -1.42 7.47
N THR A 212 8.90 -0.96 6.69
CA THR A 212 10.18 -0.46 7.20
C THR A 212 10.02 0.76 8.08
N LEU A 213 9.23 1.75 7.64
CA LEU A 213 9.02 2.99 8.42
C LEU A 213 8.19 2.76 9.68
N ILE A 214 7.29 1.77 9.68
CA ILE A 214 6.57 1.35 10.88
C ILE A 214 7.54 0.74 11.88
N LYS A 215 8.41 -0.19 11.47
CA LYS A 215 9.41 -0.81 12.36
C LYS A 215 10.40 0.20 12.93
N GLU A 216 10.83 1.17 12.12
CA GLU A 216 11.69 2.28 12.58
C GLU A 216 11.00 3.13 13.66
N ALA A 217 9.72 3.47 13.45
CA ALA A 217 9.00 4.35 14.37
C ALA A 217 8.45 3.62 15.61
N PHE A 218 8.16 2.32 15.48
CA PHE A 218 7.47 1.49 16.47
C PHE A 218 8.07 0.07 16.49
N PRO A 219 9.29 -0.10 17.04
CA PRO A 219 10.01 -1.37 16.99
C PRO A 219 9.26 -2.53 17.67
N ASP A 220 8.43 -2.24 18.67
CA ASP A 220 7.66 -3.23 19.44
C ASP A 220 6.43 -3.78 18.71
N ILE A 221 5.99 -3.11 17.62
CA ILE A 221 4.87 -3.61 16.81
C ILE A 221 5.38 -4.77 15.97
N HIS A 222 4.67 -5.90 16.02
CA HIS A 222 4.91 -7.01 15.10
C HIS A 222 4.35 -6.67 13.72
N VAL A 223 5.22 -6.51 12.72
CA VAL A 223 4.81 -6.23 11.34
C VAL A 223 4.85 -7.51 10.53
N THR A 224 3.71 -7.94 10.01
CA THR A 224 3.63 -9.06 9.07
C THR A 224 3.20 -8.59 7.69
N VAL A 225 3.84 -9.11 6.65
CA VAL A 225 3.45 -8.85 5.25
C VAL A 225 2.78 -10.08 4.65
N GLY A 226 1.86 -9.88 3.73
CA GLY A 226 1.17 -10.95 3.03
C GLY A 226 0.60 -10.49 1.69
N GLY A 227 -0.18 -11.35 1.05
CA GLY A 227 -0.79 -11.08 -0.25
C GLY A 227 -0.10 -11.79 -1.42
N ASN A 228 -0.65 -11.63 -2.62
CA ASN A 228 -0.31 -12.47 -3.77
C ASN A 228 1.17 -12.30 -4.18
N ILE A 229 1.68 -11.06 -4.33
CA ILE A 229 3.08 -10.86 -4.71
C ILE A 229 4.06 -11.39 -3.64
N ILE A 230 3.69 -11.27 -2.37
CA ILE A 230 4.48 -11.76 -1.24
C ILE A 230 4.55 -13.29 -1.24
N THR A 231 3.43 -13.94 -1.55
CA THR A 231 3.36 -15.40 -1.74
C THR A 231 4.28 -15.86 -2.88
N ARG A 232 4.27 -15.16 -4.02
CA ARG A 232 5.11 -15.48 -5.18
C ARG A 232 6.60 -15.29 -4.91
N LEU A 233 6.95 -14.33 -4.05
CA LEU A 233 8.34 -14.03 -3.68
C LEU A 233 8.82 -14.80 -2.44
N LYS A 234 8.03 -15.73 -1.91
CA LYS A 234 8.30 -16.37 -0.61
C LYS A 234 9.68 -17.03 -0.55
N ASP A 235 10.09 -17.72 -1.60
CA ASP A 235 11.35 -18.47 -1.63
C ASP A 235 12.55 -17.52 -1.72
N GLU A 236 12.38 -16.36 -2.36
CA GLU A 236 13.41 -15.34 -2.47
C GLU A 236 13.56 -14.53 -1.17
N PHE A 237 12.46 -14.22 -0.49
CA PHE A 237 12.51 -13.60 0.83
C PHE A 237 13.05 -14.54 1.90
N ALA A 238 12.72 -15.83 1.87
CA ALA A 238 13.26 -16.82 2.80
C ALA A 238 14.80 -16.91 2.77
N LYS A 239 15.43 -16.60 1.62
CA LYS A 239 16.89 -16.53 1.45
C LYS A 239 17.49 -15.20 1.92
N LYS A 240 16.68 -14.25 2.40
CA LYS A 240 17.08 -12.86 2.73
C LYS A 240 16.73 -12.52 4.18
N PRO A 241 17.40 -13.13 5.18
CA PRO A 241 17.10 -12.94 6.61
C PRO A 241 17.26 -11.50 7.12
N HIS A 242 17.95 -10.63 6.36
CA HIS A 242 18.16 -9.22 6.69
C HIS A 242 16.92 -8.34 6.44
N PHE A 243 15.89 -8.83 5.72
CA PHE A 243 14.58 -8.17 5.67
C PHE A 243 13.81 -8.39 6.98
N PHE A 244 13.93 -9.59 7.56
CA PHE A 244 13.23 -9.98 8.78
C PHE A 244 13.81 -9.23 9.99
N GLY A 245 12.96 -8.52 10.73
CA GLY A 245 13.32 -7.60 11.82
C GLY A 245 13.75 -6.19 11.38
N LYS A 246 14.07 -5.98 10.09
CA LYS A 246 14.41 -4.65 9.54
C LYS A 246 13.22 -4.00 8.83
N ALA A 247 12.62 -4.71 7.88
CA ALA A 247 11.45 -4.24 7.14
C ALA A 247 10.15 -4.78 7.73
N PHE A 248 10.12 -6.05 8.13
CA PHE A 248 8.97 -6.73 8.72
C PHE A 248 9.45 -7.91 9.57
N ASP A 249 8.63 -8.42 10.49
CA ASP A 249 9.01 -9.50 11.42
C ASP A 249 8.64 -10.89 10.88
N SER A 250 7.54 -10.99 10.13
CA SER A 250 7.10 -12.23 9.52
C SER A 250 6.39 -12.01 8.19
N MET A 251 6.14 -13.12 7.51
CA MET A 251 5.43 -13.15 6.24
C MET A 251 4.39 -14.27 6.26
N ILE A 252 3.15 -13.95 5.90
CA ILE A 252 2.09 -14.94 5.70
C ILE A 252 1.92 -15.14 4.19
N THR A 253 2.10 -16.38 3.75
CA THR A 253 2.01 -16.79 2.34
C THR A 253 0.67 -17.44 2.04
N TYR A 254 0.25 -17.48 0.78
CA TYR A 254 -1.04 -18.04 0.37
C TYR A 254 -2.22 -17.36 1.08
N GLU A 255 -2.97 -18.13 1.85
CA GLU A 255 -4.23 -17.72 2.48
C GLU A 255 -3.96 -17.35 3.95
N GLY A 256 -4.46 -16.19 4.34
CA GLY A 256 -4.04 -15.51 5.57
C GLY A 256 -5.06 -15.55 6.69
N GLU A 257 -6.26 -16.08 6.44
CA GLU A 257 -7.40 -16.01 7.34
C GLU A 257 -7.14 -16.65 8.71
N HIS A 258 -6.90 -17.96 8.77
CA HIS A 258 -6.54 -18.61 10.03
C HIS A 258 -5.10 -18.31 10.45
N ALA A 259 -4.18 -18.18 9.48
CA ALA A 259 -2.77 -17.91 9.75
C ALA A 259 -2.56 -16.64 10.59
N LEU A 260 -3.34 -15.58 10.32
CA LEU A 260 -3.23 -14.33 11.06
C LEU A 260 -3.81 -14.42 12.47
N VAL A 261 -4.91 -15.17 12.67
CA VAL A 261 -5.43 -15.48 14.01
C VAL A 261 -4.38 -16.25 14.82
N TRP A 262 -3.81 -17.30 14.23
CA TRP A 262 -2.79 -18.13 14.88
C TRP A 262 -1.49 -17.37 15.16
N LEU A 263 -1.11 -16.42 14.30
CA LEU A 263 -0.01 -15.51 14.57
C LEU A 263 -0.30 -14.65 15.81
N VAL A 264 -1.49 -14.06 15.90
CA VAL A 264 -1.90 -13.26 17.08
C VAL A 264 -1.93 -14.10 18.36
N GLU A 265 -2.40 -15.34 18.29
CA GLU A 265 -2.34 -16.30 19.40
C GLU A 265 -0.90 -16.60 19.81
N ALA A 266 -0.01 -16.85 18.83
CA ALA A 266 1.38 -17.17 19.09
C ALA A 266 2.12 -16.00 19.74
N LEU A 267 1.92 -14.78 19.23
CA LEU A 267 2.45 -13.55 19.82
C LEU A 267 1.86 -13.24 21.21
N SER A 268 0.72 -13.85 21.56
CA SER A 268 0.11 -13.77 22.89
C SER A 268 0.52 -14.93 23.81
N GLY A 269 1.41 -15.83 23.37
CA GLY A 269 1.86 -17.00 24.13
C GLY A 269 0.85 -18.15 24.21
N LYS A 270 -0.21 -18.15 23.39
CA LYS A 270 -1.26 -19.18 23.38
C LYS A 270 -1.01 -20.31 22.38
N ARG A 271 -0.05 -20.11 21.47
CA ARG A 271 0.34 -21.03 20.40
C ARG A 271 1.85 -20.91 20.17
N LYS A 272 2.50 -21.92 19.61
CA LYS A 272 3.92 -21.80 19.21
C LYS A 272 4.03 -21.20 17.82
N MET A 273 5.09 -20.44 17.55
CA MET A 273 5.30 -19.83 16.23
C MET A 273 5.41 -20.86 15.10
N ASN A 274 5.96 -22.06 15.35
CA ASN A 274 6.04 -23.14 14.36
C ASN A 274 4.71 -23.86 14.08
N GLU A 275 3.66 -23.58 14.88
CA GLU A 275 2.29 -24.11 14.69
C GLU A 275 1.39 -23.12 13.92
N VAL A 276 1.95 -22.00 13.46
CA VAL A 276 1.24 -21.02 12.63
C VAL A 276 1.43 -21.40 11.17
N SER A 277 0.43 -22.02 10.55
CA SER A 277 0.52 -22.37 9.13
C SER A 277 0.75 -21.15 8.24
N ASN A 278 1.31 -21.39 7.05
CA ASN A 278 1.61 -20.38 6.03
C ASN A 278 2.64 -19.31 6.44
N LEU A 279 3.21 -19.40 7.64
CA LEU A 279 4.11 -18.41 8.19
C LEU A 279 5.57 -18.68 7.80
N ILE A 280 6.26 -17.62 7.41
CA ILE A 280 7.71 -17.56 7.32
C ILE A 280 8.19 -16.49 8.29
N TYR A 281 9.17 -16.83 9.12
CA TYR A 281 9.70 -15.92 10.13
C TYR A 281 11.17 -16.22 10.43
N LYS A 282 11.82 -15.30 11.13
CA LYS A 282 13.17 -15.47 11.66
C LYS A 282 13.08 -15.53 13.18
N ASP A 283 13.68 -16.51 13.80
CA ASP A 283 13.70 -16.61 15.27
C ASP A 283 14.78 -15.71 15.90
N GLU A 284 14.86 -15.73 17.23
CA GLU A 284 15.81 -14.95 18.02
C GLU A 284 17.27 -15.37 17.79
N GLU A 285 17.51 -16.63 17.39
CA GLU A 285 18.83 -17.17 17.03
C GLU A 285 19.24 -16.76 15.59
N GLY A 286 18.33 -16.12 14.85
CA GLY A 286 18.53 -15.67 13.48
C GLY A 286 18.26 -16.74 12.42
N GLN A 287 17.72 -17.90 12.81
CA GLN A 287 17.36 -18.98 11.90
C GLN A 287 16.03 -18.68 11.20
N MET A 288 15.99 -18.92 9.89
CA MET A 288 14.78 -18.82 9.10
C MET A 288 13.93 -20.08 9.24
N HIS A 289 12.64 -19.90 9.48
CA HIS A 289 11.63 -20.96 9.57
C HIS A 289 10.58 -20.76 8.48
N VAL A 290 10.23 -21.87 7.82
CA VAL A 290 9.15 -21.94 6.83
C VAL A 290 8.18 -23.00 7.33
N ASN A 291 7.02 -22.58 7.82
CA ASN A 291 6.03 -23.48 8.39
C ASN A 291 5.21 -24.18 7.29
N GLU A 292 4.49 -25.22 7.69
CA GLU A 292 3.60 -25.97 6.80
C GLU A 292 2.50 -25.09 6.21
N THR A 293 2.16 -25.36 4.97
CA THR A 293 1.11 -24.63 4.26
C THR A 293 -0.28 -25.17 4.58
N TYR A 294 -1.24 -24.28 4.77
CA TYR A 294 -2.64 -24.61 5.00
C TYR A 294 -3.52 -23.89 3.98
N GLN A 295 -4.57 -24.58 3.53
CA GLN A 295 -5.54 -24.09 2.57
C GLN A 295 -6.88 -23.90 3.25
N GLU A 296 -7.51 -22.75 3.05
CA GLU A 296 -8.78 -22.44 3.70
C GLU A 296 -9.94 -23.21 3.10
N ARG A 297 -10.84 -23.58 3.99
CA ARG A 297 -12.18 -24.08 3.66
C ARG A 297 -13.12 -22.90 3.42
N VAL A 298 -13.32 -22.56 2.15
CA VAL A 298 -14.12 -21.38 1.74
C VAL A 298 -15.55 -21.43 2.28
N ASP A 299 -16.13 -22.64 2.40
CA ASP A 299 -17.46 -22.89 2.97
C ASP A 299 -17.55 -22.64 4.49
N GLN A 300 -16.42 -22.49 5.17
CA GLN A 300 -16.33 -22.23 6.62
C GLN A 300 -15.90 -20.80 6.94
N LEU A 301 -15.51 -20.01 5.94
CA LEU A 301 -15.14 -18.62 6.15
C LEU A 301 -16.39 -17.74 6.36
N PRO A 302 -16.34 -16.77 7.29
CA PRO A 302 -17.40 -15.79 7.44
C PRO A 302 -17.49 -14.89 6.19
N PRO A 303 -18.65 -14.26 5.95
CA PRO A 303 -18.74 -13.23 4.92
C PRO A 303 -17.76 -12.08 5.24
N PRO A 304 -17.19 -11.41 4.22
CA PRO A 304 -16.25 -10.32 4.43
C PRO A 304 -16.87 -9.17 5.25
N ASP A 305 -16.09 -8.61 6.16
CA ASP A 305 -16.52 -7.56 7.07
C ASP A 305 -15.93 -6.21 6.66
N PHE A 306 -16.81 -5.32 6.19
CA PHE A 306 -16.42 -3.99 5.71
C PHE A 306 -16.52 -2.89 6.78
N ASP A 307 -16.78 -3.23 8.04
CA ASP A 307 -16.89 -2.24 9.10
C ASP A 307 -15.53 -1.55 9.32
N GLY A 308 -15.55 -0.23 9.22
CA GLY A 308 -14.35 0.63 9.30
C GLY A 308 -13.73 1.01 7.96
N MET A 309 -14.28 0.57 6.83
CA MET A 309 -13.85 1.05 5.51
C MET A 309 -14.23 2.54 5.27
N PRO A 310 -13.36 3.35 4.66
CA PRO A 310 -13.59 4.79 4.45
C PRO A 310 -14.44 5.04 3.19
N TRP A 311 -15.71 4.64 3.23
CA TRP A 311 -16.62 4.64 2.08
C TRP A 311 -16.70 5.98 1.36
N GLU A 312 -16.68 7.09 2.10
CA GLU A 312 -16.74 8.46 1.60
C GLU A 312 -15.51 8.88 0.78
N LYS A 313 -14.42 8.10 0.83
CA LYS A 313 -13.17 8.39 0.12
C LYS A 313 -13.06 7.71 -1.24
N TYR A 314 -13.84 6.66 -1.51
CA TYR A 314 -13.79 5.99 -2.81
C TYR A 314 -14.28 6.92 -3.93
N PHE A 315 -13.67 6.81 -5.10
CA PHE A 315 -13.97 7.62 -6.29
C PHE A 315 -15.05 6.92 -7.12
N SER A 316 -16.17 6.62 -6.47
CA SER A 316 -17.34 6.01 -7.10
C SER A 316 -18.61 6.64 -6.50
N PRO A 317 -19.67 6.86 -7.31
CA PRO A 317 -20.96 7.31 -6.79
C PRO A 317 -21.64 6.25 -5.92
N GLU A 318 -21.32 4.99 -6.16
CA GLU A 318 -21.97 3.84 -5.52
C GLU A 318 -21.00 3.05 -4.65
N LYS A 319 -21.53 2.40 -3.62
CA LYS A 319 -20.73 1.49 -2.78
C LYS A 319 -20.53 0.16 -3.48
N LEU A 320 -19.38 0.00 -4.11
CA LEU A 320 -18.98 -1.24 -4.74
C LEU A 320 -18.40 -2.20 -3.70
N VAL A 321 -19.11 -3.31 -3.45
CA VAL A 321 -18.71 -4.34 -2.49
C VAL A 321 -18.16 -5.56 -3.25
N PRO A 322 -16.85 -5.84 -3.20
CA PRO A 322 -16.31 -7.03 -3.82
C PRO A 322 -16.76 -8.28 -3.04
N TYR A 323 -17.04 -9.36 -3.77
CA TYR A 323 -17.38 -10.65 -3.21
C TYR A 323 -16.66 -11.75 -3.98
N LEU A 324 -15.99 -12.66 -3.25
CA LEU A 324 -15.29 -13.81 -3.83
C LEU A 324 -16.10 -15.07 -3.55
N GLY A 325 -16.84 -15.52 -4.55
CA GLY A 325 -17.68 -16.72 -4.43
C GLY A 325 -16.93 -18.04 -4.53
N THR A 326 -15.73 -18.05 -5.13
CA THR A 326 -14.91 -19.25 -5.36
C THR A 326 -13.43 -18.89 -5.29
N ARG A 327 -12.56 -19.84 -4.93
CA ARG A 327 -11.10 -19.70 -5.03
C ARG A 327 -10.55 -20.62 -6.11
N GLY A 328 -9.46 -20.19 -6.75
CA GLY A 328 -8.83 -20.91 -7.86
C GLY A 328 -9.66 -20.88 -9.15
N CYS A 329 -9.25 -21.69 -10.13
CA CYS A 329 -9.88 -21.75 -11.44
C CYS A 329 -10.08 -23.21 -11.87
N TYR A 330 -11.32 -23.60 -12.21
CA TYR A 330 -11.65 -24.98 -12.59
C TYR A 330 -10.88 -25.46 -13.83
N TRP A 331 -10.44 -24.53 -14.68
CA TRP A 331 -9.69 -24.86 -15.88
C TRP A 331 -8.21 -25.16 -15.60
N GLY A 332 -7.52 -24.31 -14.83
CA GLY A 332 -6.16 -24.54 -14.29
C GLY A 332 -5.03 -24.87 -15.27
N LYS A 333 -5.26 -24.83 -16.60
CA LYS A 333 -4.34 -25.38 -17.62
C LYS A 333 -3.78 -24.34 -18.60
N CYS A 334 -4.08 -23.06 -18.43
CA CYS A 334 -3.57 -22.01 -19.30
C CYS A 334 -2.06 -21.82 -19.10
N THR A 335 -1.27 -21.94 -20.17
CA THR A 335 0.20 -21.78 -20.12
C THR A 335 0.67 -20.36 -19.80
N PHE A 336 -0.21 -19.36 -19.95
CA PHE A 336 0.08 -17.95 -19.72
C PHE A 336 -0.47 -17.44 -18.37
N CYS A 337 -1.29 -18.22 -17.67
CA CYS A 337 -2.02 -17.75 -16.51
C CYS A 337 -1.29 -18.08 -15.23
N ASP A 338 -1.01 -17.07 -14.42
CA ASP A 338 -0.37 -17.20 -13.12
C ASP A 338 -1.37 -17.14 -11.94
N HIS A 339 -2.67 -17.21 -12.23
CA HIS A 339 -3.74 -17.13 -11.23
C HIS A 339 -3.59 -18.17 -10.11
N GLY A 340 -3.16 -19.39 -10.47
CA GLY A 340 -2.92 -20.47 -9.51
C GLY A 340 -1.78 -20.17 -8.52
N ALA A 341 -0.81 -19.32 -8.88
CA ALA A 341 0.39 -19.08 -8.04
C ALA A 341 0.09 -18.46 -6.67
N GLY A 342 -1.06 -17.80 -6.51
CA GLY A 342 -1.52 -17.25 -5.23
C GLY A 342 -2.26 -18.27 -4.34
N TYR A 343 -2.57 -19.45 -4.87
CA TYR A 343 -3.34 -20.50 -4.19
C TYR A 343 -2.53 -21.81 -4.18
N ILE A 344 -2.90 -22.75 -3.31
CA ILE A 344 -2.27 -24.09 -3.25
C ILE A 344 -2.88 -25.04 -4.31
N ASP A 345 -3.59 -24.48 -5.30
CA ASP A 345 -3.93 -25.10 -6.59
C ASP A 345 -5.18 -26.00 -6.68
N GLN A 346 -6.31 -25.55 -6.10
CA GLN A 346 -7.63 -26.19 -6.32
C GLN A 346 -8.77 -25.17 -6.46
N PHE A 347 -9.66 -25.41 -7.43
CA PHE A 347 -10.94 -24.72 -7.57
C PHE A 347 -11.92 -25.19 -6.49
N ARG A 348 -12.56 -24.25 -5.80
CA ARG A 348 -13.53 -24.53 -4.74
C ARG A 348 -14.45 -23.37 -4.45
#